data_AF-A0A943CYX0-F1
#
_entry.id   AF-A0A943CYX0-F1
#
_cell.length_a   1.000
_cell.length_b   1.000
_cell.length_c   1.000
_cell.angle_alpha   90.00
_cell.angle_beta   90.00
_cell.angle_gamma   90.00
#
_symmetry.space_group_name_H-M   'P 1'
#
loop_
_entity.id
_entity.type
_entity.pdbx_description
1 polymer ?
#
loop_
_entity_poly.entity_id
_entity_poly.type
_entity_poly.pdbx_seq_one_letter_code
_entity_poly.pdbx_strand_id
1 'polypeptide(L)'
;MSNQNKYKTKSFEEKKQEVDQLIESAEKKIEEHFISEESIKECLRYMSNFYNYSLNNAMLIDNQFKGALAVGSYDFWKKQGYSVKKGEKGIKILVPIKSKPKFRRGKEELVEVEKATDKEKELIKNGELKVIQGTYFKLGNVFDISQTTAKASDLPDIFPNKWIEGDVAGYEFLYKGMGKVAEKIGVTIKEPTYELGVVKGASLPYTKEVIYNPRNGELQNIKTLFHELAHAKLHTKDTRENYTREEKEFQAEMVAYTMGQYFGLDTSDYSINYLHGWTNGKELKDKQNLLKEVRETTISYINIIEESVLKEVSKELEKYEGINFSSAKEAISIYNSIKENEKEVLSSSNDKTSFFDEKNSENDRFSNIYKNIIQKSNKKENELEM
;
A
#
# COMPACT_ATOMS: atom_id res chain seq x y z
N MET A 1 -38.44 3.86 -33.96
CA MET A 1 -37.03 3.47 -34.19
C MET A 1 -36.20 4.17 -33.13
N SER A 2 -35.93 3.49 -32.02
CA SER A 2 -35.14 4.03 -30.91
C SER A 2 -33.67 4.00 -31.32
N ASN A 3 -33.09 5.18 -31.52
CA ASN A 3 -31.67 5.35 -31.77
C ASN A 3 -30.92 5.01 -30.47
N GLN A 4 -30.56 3.75 -30.29
CA GLN A 4 -29.64 3.34 -29.23
C GLN A 4 -28.28 3.97 -29.55
N ASN A 5 -27.92 5.05 -28.87
CA ASN A 5 -26.52 5.50 -28.81
C ASN A 5 -25.70 4.37 -28.18
N LYS A 6 -25.18 3.47 -29.02
CA LYS A 6 -24.12 2.54 -28.65
C LYS A 6 -22.84 3.35 -28.58
N TYR A 7 -22.50 3.79 -27.37
CA TYR A 7 -21.19 4.38 -27.09
C TYR A 7 -20.10 3.37 -27.45
N LYS A 8 -19.07 3.86 -28.16
CA LYS A 8 -18.05 3.03 -28.80
C LYS A 8 -16.92 2.77 -27.78
N THR A 9 -16.80 1.53 -27.32
CA THR A 9 -15.65 1.09 -26.49
C THR A 9 -14.35 1.36 -27.22
N LYS A 10 -13.32 1.83 -26.49
CA LYS A 10 -11.97 2.05 -27.06
C LYS A 10 -11.51 0.80 -27.82
N SER A 11 -11.10 1.01 -29.06
CA SER A 11 -10.49 0.00 -29.91
C SER A 11 -9.11 -0.41 -29.40
N PHE A 12 -8.61 -1.54 -29.89
CA PHE A 12 -7.27 -2.02 -29.57
C PHE A 12 -6.19 -0.98 -29.85
N GLU A 13 -6.27 -0.27 -30.98
CA GLU A 13 -5.26 0.72 -31.37
C GLU A 13 -5.29 1.97 -30.47
N GLU A 14 -6.48 2.41 -30.05
CA GLU A 14 -6.63 3.52 -29.09
C GLU A 14 -6.03 3.17 -27.73
N LYS A 15 -6.27 1.96 -27.22
CA LYS A 15 -5.66 1.49 -25.96
C LYS A 15 -4.14 1.41 -26.06
N LYS A 16 -3.62 0.94 -27.19
CA LYS A 16 -2.18 0.86 -27.44
C LYS A 16 -1.54 2.25 -27.46
N GLN A 17 -2.14 3.22 -28.16
CA GLN A 17 -1.66 4.60 -28.17
C GLN A 17 -1.66 5.24 -26.78
N GLU A 18 -2.71 5.01 -25.98
CA GLU A 18 -2.77 5.48 -24.60
C GLU A 18 -1.67 4.85 -23.72
N VAL A 19 -1.45 3.54 -23.84
CA VAL A 19 -0.36 2.85 -23.13
C VAL A 19 1.00 3.39 -23.54
N ASP A 20 1.22 3.66 -24.83
CA ASP A 20 2.47 4.24 -25.33
C ASP A 20 2.74 5.63 -24.71
N GLN A 21 1.73 6.50 -24.68
CA GLN A 21 1.83 7.83 -24.06
C GLN A 21 2.10 7.75 -22.55
N LEU A 22 1.47 6.81 -21.84
CA LEU A 22 1.69 6.62 -20.41
C LEU A 22 3.11 6.13 -20.10
N ILE A 23 3.66 5.26 -20.94
CA ILE A 23 5.03 4.78 -20.82
C ILE A 23 6.02 5.91 -21.11
N GLU A 24 5.84 6.67 -22.19
CA GLU A 24 6.69 7.84 -22.49
C GLU A 24 6.66 8.88 -21.36
N SER A 25 5.48 9.12 -20.79
CA SER A 25 5.34 10.00 -19.61
C SER A 25 6.09 9.46 -18.39
N ALA A 26 6.04 8.13 -18.15
CA ALA A 26 6.78 7.50 -17.07
C ALA A 26 8.29 7.65 -17.26
N GLU A 27 8.80 7.40 -18.48
CA GLU A 27 10.22 7.55 -18.81
C GLU A 27 10.71 8.98 -18.58
N LYS A 28 9.96 9.97 -19.08
CA LYS A 28 10.28 11.38 -18.86
C LYS A 28 10.31 11.75 -17.37
N LYS A 29 9.34 11.27 -16.59
CA LYS A 29 9.35 11.49 -15.14
C LYS A 29 10.54 10.82 -14.46
N ILE A 30 10.96 9.63 -14.90
CA ILE A 30 12.18 8.96 -14.39
C ILE A 30 13.43 9.78 -14.69
N GLU A 31 13.51 10.42 -15.85
CA GLU A 31 14.62 11.30 -16.21
C GLU A 31 14.62 12.63 -15.43
N GLU A 32 13.45 13.16 -15.10
CA GLU A 32 13.31 14.45 -14.40
C GLU A 32 13.44 14.33 -12.87
N HIS A 33 13.25 13.14 -12.30
CA HIS A 33 13.13 12.95 -10.86
C HIS A 33 14.48 12.65 -10.18
N PHE A 34 15.24 13.71 -9.89
CA PHE A 34 16.42 13.64 -9.04
C PHE A 34 16.06 13.91 -7.56
N ILE A 35 16.53 13.05 -6.66
CA ILE A 35 16.34 13.24 -5.22
C ILE A 35 17.16 14.45 -4.74
N SER A 36 16.50 15.42 -4.08
CA SER A 36 17.18 16.61 -3.55
C SER A 36 18.03 16.28 -2.31
N GLU A 37 19.13 17.03 -2.11
CA GLU A 37 19.96 16.92 -0.90
C GLU A 37 19.14 17.17 0.38
N GLU A 38 18.14 18.06 0.31
CA GLU A 38 17.27 18.38 1.44
C GLU A 38 16.38 17.20 1.82
N SER A 39 15.76 16.53 0.85
CA SER A 39 14.95 15.31 1.09
C SER A 39 15.79 14.20 1.71
N ILE A 40 17.06 14.06 1.31
CA ILE A 40 18.00 13.10 1.90
C ILE A 40 18.30 13.45 3.36
N LYS A 41 18.63 14.71 3.64
CA LYS A 41 18.89 15.19 5.00
C LYS A 41 17.67 15.00 5.90
N GLU A 42 16.48 15.29 5.39
CA GLU A 42 15.23 15.09 6.11
C GLU A 42 15.00 13.62 6.45
N CYS A 43 15.16 12.71 5.49
CA CYS A 43 15.03 11.28 5.72
C CYS A 43 16.04 10.75 6.74
N LEU A 44 17.32 11.13 6.61
CA LEU A 44 18.36 10.75 7.57
C LEU A 44 18.08 11.29 8.97
N ARG A 45 17.56 12.53 9.06
CA ARG A 45 17.13 13.13 10.33
C ARG A 45 15.93 12.40 10.92
N TYR A 46 14.99 11.95 10.10
CA TYR A 46 13.87 11.14 10.55
C TYR A 46 14.35 9.79 11.08
N MET A 47 15.20 9.09 10.31
CA MET A 47 15.74 7.79 10.68
C MET A 47 16.62 7.84 11.94
N SER A 48 17.34 8.94 12.18
CA SER A 48 18.19 9.10 13.36
C SER A 48 17.41 9.25 14.68
N ASN A 49 16.10 9.53 14.62
CA ASN A 49 15.23 9.54 15.80
C ASN A 49 14.95 8.13 16.35
N PHE A 50 15.24 7.08 15.58
CA PHE A 50 15.07 5.70 16.01
C PHE A 50 16.35 5.16 16.67
N TYR A 51 16.17 4.27 17.62
CA TYR A 51 17.28 3.73 18.39
C TYR A 51 18.18 2.84 17.52
N ASN A 52 19.50 3.02 17.64
CA ASN A 52 20.47 2.05 17.13
C ASN A 52 20.48 0.82 18.05
N TYR A 53 19.60 -0.14 17.76
CA TYR A 53 19.50 -1.38 18.53
C TYR A 53 20.80 -2.19 18.46
N SER A 54 21.08 -2.93 19.54
CA SER A 54 22.16 -3.93 19.53
C SER A 54 21.89 -4.98 18.44
N LEU A 55 22.95 -5.64 17.95
CA LEU A 55 22.82 -6.70 16.93
C LEU A 55 21.80 -7.78 17.34
N ASN A 56 21.79 -8.18 18.61
CA ASN A 56 20.82 -9.14 19.12
C ASN A 56 19.38 -8.64 19.01
N ASN A 57 19.11 -7.37 19.35
CA ASN A 57 17.78 -6.80 19.21
C ASN A 57 17.40 -6.59 17.74
N ALA A 58 18.35 -6.21 16.87
CA ALA A 58 18.12 -6.10 15.43
C ALA A 58 17.72 -7.45 14.84
N MET A 59 18.43 -8.54 15.17
CA MET A 59 18.08 -9.89 14.75
C MET A 59 16.74 -10.36 15.33
N LEU A 60 16.44 -10.05 16.60
CA LEU A 60 15.15 -10.36 17.21
C LEU A 60 14.00 -9.66 16.48
N ILE A 61 14.19 -8.39 16.12
CA ILE A 61 13.21 -7.62 15.36
C ILE A 61 13.00 -8.25 13.99
N ASP A 62 14.07 -8.48 13.22
CA ASP A 62 13.97 -9.02 11.86
C ASP A 62 13.30 -10.40 11.82
N ASN A 63 13.61 -11.28 12.78
CA ASN A 63 12.99 -12.61 12.89
C ASN A 63 11.49 -12.58 13.21
N GLN A 64 11.01 -11.54 13.88
CA GLN A 64 9.59 -11.39 14.24
C GLN A 64 8.82 -10.54 13.23
N PHE A 65 9.51 -9.59 12.59
CA PHE A 65 8.92 -8.60 11.72
C PHE A 65 9.95 -8.14 10.68
N LYS A 66 9.92 -8.81 9.54
CA LYS A 66 10.91 -8.64 8.49
C LYS A 66 10.94 -7.22 7.94
N GLY A 67 12.14 -6.66 7.84
CA GLY A 67 12.39 -5.36 7.21
C GLY A 67 11.89 -4.15 8.00
N ALA A 68 11.65 -4.28 9.31
CA ALA A 68 11.34 -3.14 10.17
C ALA A 68 12.31 -1.97 9.92
N LEU A 69 11.78 -0.77 9.78
CA LEU A 69 12.57 0.43 9.40
C LEU A 69 12.71 1.40 10.56
N ALA A 70 11.63 1.58 11.30
CA ALA A 70 11.52 2.61 12.32
C ALA A 70 10.73 2.03 13.47
N VAL A 71 11.42 1.62 14.55
CA VAL A 71 10.81 0.90 15.68
C VAL A 71 10.90 1.70 16.97
N GLY A 72 9.77 1.79 17.67
CA GLY A 72 9.64 2.52 18.93
C GLY A 72 8.76 1.77 19.94
N SER A 73 8.90 2.10 21.22
CA SER A 73 7.96 1.62 22.24
C SER A 73 6.58 2.26 22.04
N TYR A 74 5.55 1.68 22.65
CA TYR A 74 4.21 2.27 22.63
C TYR A 74 4.21 3.73 23.12
N ASP A 75 4.88 4.00 24.24
CA ASP A 75 4.98 5.33 24.82
C ASP A 75 5.76 6.31 23.93
N PHE A 76 6.78 5.81 23.20
CA PHE A 76 7.50 6.61 22.22
C PHE A 76 6.53 7.09 21.12
N TRP A 77 5.79 6.18 20.49
CA TRP A 77 4.85 6.55 19.43
C TRP A 77 3.77 7.51 19.91
N LYS A 78 3.21 7.24 21.10
CA LYS A 78 2.24 8.11 21.74
C LYS A 78 2.78 9.52 21.95
N LYS A 79 4.06 9.65 22.36
CA LYS A 79 4.72 10.95 22.53
C LYS A 79 4.92 11.69 21.19
N GLN A 80 5.09 10.96 20.08
CA GLN A 80 5.16 11.52 18.73
C GLN A 80 3.79 11.86 18.14
N GLY A 81 2.69 11.60 18.85
CA GLY A 81 1.33 11.86 18.37
C GLY A 81 0.70 10.69 17.60
N TYR A 82 1.38 9.55 17.48
CA TYR A 82 0.87 8.37 16.80
C TYR A 82 0.38 7.32 17.80
N SER A 83 -0.55 6.48 17.38
CA SER A 83 -1.01 5.32 18.17
C SER A 83 -0.72 4.02 17.43
N VAL A 84 -0.50 2.94 18.16
CA VAL A 84 -0.41 1.60 17.56
C VAL A 84 -1.81 1.18 17.10
N LYS A 85 -1.92 0.67 15.86
CA LYS A 85 -3.18 0.20 15.28
C LYS A 85 -3.74 -0.97 16.10
N LYS A 86 -5.07 -1.03 16.21
CA LYS A 86 -5.75 -2.08 16.97
C LYS A 86 -5.46 -3.46 16.35
N GLY A 87 -5.03 -4.41 17.18
CA GLY A 87 -4.74 -5.79 16.75
C GLY A 87 -3.28 -6.08 16.43
N GLU A 88 -2.44 -5.05 16.34
CA GLU A 88 -1.00 -5.19 16.10
C GLU A 88 -0.29 -5.90 17.26
N LYS A 89 0.63 -6.79 16.90
CA LYS A 89 1.44 -7.55 17.87
C LYS A 89 2.78 -6.84 18.09
N GLY A 90 3.15 -6.67 19.36
CA GLY A 90 4.43 -6.07 19.73
C GLY A 90 5.61 -6.98 19.40
N ILE A 91 6.63 -6.40 18.79
CA ILE A 91 7.92 -7.03 18.49
C ILE A 91 8.74 -7.09 19.78
N LYS A 92 9.19 -8.29 20.17
CA LYS A 92 9.94 -8.48 21.41
C LYS A 92 11.39 -8.06 21.28
N ILE A 93 11.87 -7.27 22.24
CA ILE A 93 13.28 -6.89 22.36
C ILE A 93 13.79 -7.12 23.78
N LEU A 94 15.10 -7.25 23.95
CA LEU A 94 15.77 -7.26 25.24
C LEU A 94 16.02 -5.82 25.70
N VAL A 95 15.44 -5.46 26.83
CA VAL A 95 15.58 -4.13 27.45
C VAL A 95 16.45 -4.25 28.70
N PRO A 96 17.56 -3.49 28.80
CA PRO A 96 18.39 -3.49 29.99
C PRO A 96 17.67 -2.81 31.15
N ILE A 97 17.67 -3.46 32.30
CA ILE A 97 17.14 -2.93 33.56
C ILE A 97 18.26 -2.96 34.59
N LYS A 98 18.55 -1.78 35.15
CA LYS A 98 19.47 -1.66 36.27
C LYS A 98 18.77 -2.17 37.53
N SER A 99 19.39 -3.10 38.25
CA SER A 99 18.89 -3.51 39.56
C SER A 99 18.98 -2.34 40.55
N LYS A 100 18.25 -2.42 41.66
CA LYS A 100 18.47 -1.48 42.76
C LYS A 100 19.93 -1.57 43.24
N PRO A 101 20.59 -0.45 43.54
CA PRO A 101 21.95 -0.45 44.07
C PRO A 101 21.97 -1.12 45.45
N LYS A 102 22.95 -2.01 45.67
CA LYS A 102 23.13 -2.72 46.94
C LYS A 102 24.56 -2.57 47.44
N PHE A 103 24.76 -2.59 48.74
CA PHE A 103 26.09 -2.64 49.36
C PHE A 103 26.19 -3.88 50.26
N ARG A 104 27.42 -4.29 50.58
CA ARG A 104 27.66 -5.44 51.44
C ARG A 104 27.78 -4.98 52.90
N ARG A 105 26.90 -5.47 53.77
CA ARG A 105 26.94 -5.27 55.22
C ARG A 105 27.54 -6.53 55.86
N GLY A 106 28.69 -6.39 56.51
CA GLY A 106 29.43 -7.54 57.02
C GLY A 106 29.93 -8.48 55.91
N LYS A 107 30.06 -9.78 56.20
CA LYS A 107 30.63 -10.75 55.24
C LYS A 107 29.64 -11.26 54.18
N GLU A 108 28.33 -11.27 54.45
CA GLU A 108 27.37 -11.99 53.59
C GLU A 108 26.08 -11.23 53.22
N GLU A 109 25.73 -10.14 53.92
CA GLU A 109 24.44 -9.49 53.70
C GLU A 109 24.52 -8.44 52.58
N LEU A 110 23.64 -8.55 51.57
CA LEU A 110 23.46 -7.53 50.52
C LEU A 110 22.22 -6.68 50.83
N VAL A 111 22.45 -5.42 51.16
CA VAL A 111 21.41 -4.47 51.56
C VAL A 111 21.20 -3.43 50.47
N GLU A 112 19.94 -3.10 50.15
CA GLU A 112 19.63 -1.99 49.23
C GLU A 112 20.11 -0.66 49.83
N VAL A 113 20.74 0.19 49.03
CA VAL A 113 21.25 1.49 49.49
C VAL A 113 20.12 2.36 50.07
N GLU A 114 18.88 2.23 49.57
CA GLU A 114 17.69 2.90 50.12
C GLU A 114 17.41 2.52 51.59
N LYS A 115 17.87 1.35 52.05
CA LYS A 115 17.69 0.82 53.41
C LYS A 115 18.94 0.99 54.29
N ALA A 116 19.96 1.73 53.82
CA ALA A 116 21.16 2.02 54.59
C ALA A 116 20.85 2.96 55.77
N THR A 117 21.52 2.72 56.90
CA THR A 117 21.54 3.66 58.04
C THR A 117 22.32 4.93 57.69
N ASP A 118 22.16 6.02 58.46
CA ASP A 118 22.85 7.28 58.15
C ASP A 118 24.38 7.15 58.18
N LYS A 119 24.90 6.35 59.12
CA LYS A 119 26.34 6.02 59.18
C LYS A 119 26.80 5.24 57.95
N GLU A 120 26.00 4.29 57.47
CA GLU A 120 26.33 3.53 56.26
C GLU A 120 26.25 4.38 55.00
N LYS A 121 25.30 5.31 54.91
CA LYS A 121 25.23 6.28 53.81
C LYS A 121 26.48 7.17 53.77
N GLU A 122 26.99 7.57 54.93
CA GLU A 122 28.23 8.35 55.03
C GLU A 122 29.45 7.55 54.57
N LEU A 123 29.56 6.28 54.98
CA LEU A 123 30.62 5.37 54.51
C LEU A 123 30.52 5.07 52.99
N ILE A 124 29.31 4.93 52.45
CA ILE A 124 29.09 4.80 51.00
C ILE A 124 29.55 6.07 50.28
N LYS A 125 29.24 7.25 50.82
CA LYS A 125 29.61 8.55 50.25
C LYS A 125 31.13 8.76 50.26
N ASN A 126 31.81 8.32 51.31
CA ASN A 126 33.27 8.39 51.44
C ASN A 126 34.01 7.31 50.62
N GLY A 127 33.28 6.40 49.96
CA GLY A 127 33.84 5.33 49.14
C GLY A 127 34.35 4.12 49.92
N GLU A 128 34.11 4.08 51.24
CA GLU A 128 34.53 2.99 52.13
C GLU A 128 33.63 1.75 52.00
N LEU A 129 32.34 1.94 51.67
CA LEU A 129 31.42 0.86 51.33
C LEU A 129 31.13 0.82 49.83
N LYS A 130 31.55 -0.27 49.17
CA LYS A 130 31.35 -0.45 47.73
C LYS A 130 29.89 -0.78 47.39
N VAL A 131 29.30 0.04 46.53
CA VAL A 131 27.98 -0.21 45.93
C VAL A 131 28.12 -1.09 44.70
N ILE A 132 27.27 -2.10 44.60
CA ILE A 132 27.14 -3.04 43.49
C ILE A 132 25.78 -2.82 42.85
N GLN A 133 25.77 -2.64 41.54
CA GLN A 133 24.54 -2.54 40.75
C GLN A 133 24.66 -3.48 39.55
N GLY A 134 23.74 -4.42 39.44
CA GLY A 134 23.66 -5.33 38.30
C GLY A 134 22.83 -4.74 37.17
N THR A 135 23.03 -5.24 35.96
CA THR A 135 22.10 -5.05 34.84
C THR A 135 21.57 -6.42 34.46
N TYR A 136 20.25 -6.55 34.37
CA TYR A 136 19.59 -7.73 33.82
C TYR A 136 18.70 -7.30 32.67
N PHE A 137 18.30 -8.24 31.81
CA PHE A 137 17.45 -7.94 30.66
C PHE A 137 16.06 -8.49 30.88
N LYS A 138 15.05 -7.70 30.51
CA LYS A 138 13.66 -8.16 30.40
C LYS A 138 13.19 -8.06 28.96
N LEU A 139 12.12 -8.78 28.62
CA LEU A 139 11.44 -8.59 27.34
C LEU A 139 10.61 -7.30 27.37
N GLY A 140 10.88 -6.40 26.43
CA GLY A 140 10.05 -5.24 26.10
C GLY A 140 9.29 -5.45 24.79
N ASN A 141 8.34 -4.56 24.50
CA ASN A 141 7.65 -4.50 23.23
C ASN A 141 8.01 -3.21 22.50
N VAL A 142 8.29 -3.34 21.21
CA VAL A 142 8.37 -2.23 20.27
C VAL A 142 7.44 -2.51 19.09
N PHE A 143 7.16 -1.47 18.31
CA PHE A 143 6.29 -1.51 17.15
C PHE A 143 6.98 -0.75 16.02
N ASP A 144 6.94 -1.30 14.81
CA ASP A 144 7.39 -0.61 13.62
C ASP A 144 6.39 0.51 13.23
N ILE A 145 6.87 1.55 12.56
CA ILE A 145 6.05 2.67 12.08
C ILE A 145 4.83 2.20 11.28
N SER A 146 4.96 1.13 10.48
CA SER A 146 3.85 0.57 9.69
C SER A 146 2.71 0.01 10.55
N GLN A 147 2.99 -0.32 11.82
CA GLN A 147 2.02 -0.78 12.82
C GLN A 147 1.32 0.39 13.54
N THR A 148 1.61 1.64 13.17
CA THR A 148 1.05 2.83 13.81
C THR A 148 0.06 3.57 12.91
N THR A 149 -0.61 4.58 13.45
CA THR A 149 -1.49 5.49 12.72
C THR A 149 -0.75 6.56 11.91
N ALA A 150 0.58 6.54 11.88
CA ALA A 150 1.35 7.46 11.04
C ALA A 150 0.99 7.25 9.57
N LYS A 151 0.67 8.35 8.90
CA LYS A 151 0.30 8.36 7.49
C LYS A 151 1.50 8.56 6.58
N ALA A 152 1.33 8.25 5.31
CA ALA A 152 2.32 8.60 4.30
C ALA A 152 2.70 10.10 4.36
N SER A 153 1.73 11.00 4.49
CA SER A 153 1.98 12.45 4.61
C SER A 153 2.83 12.86 5.81
N ASP A 154 2.91 12.01 6.83
CA ASP A 154 3.65 12.28 8.08
C ASP A 154 5.13 11.89 7.98
N LEU A 155 5.49 11.15 6.93
CA LEU A 155 6.82 10.60 6.71
C LEU A 155 7.54 11.39 5.62
N PRO A 156 8.89 11.55 5.71
CA PRO A 156 9.67 12.15 4.65
C PRO A 156 9.34 11.52 3.28
N ASP A 157 9.40 12.30 2.21
CA ASP A 157 8.99 11.82 0.87
C ASP A 157 9.77 10.61 0.41
N ILE A 158 11.07 10.58 0.72
CA ILE A 158 11.96 9.46 0.38
C ILE A 158 12.07 8.41 1.49
N PHE A 159 11.16 8.42 2.47
CA PHE A 159 11.18 7.42 3.55
C PHE A 159 11.15 6.01 2.93
N PRO A 160 12.12 5.14 3.26
CA PRO A 160 12.21 3.83 2.64
C PRO A 160 10.91 3.06 2.82
N ASN A 161 10.45 2.37 1.78
CA ASN A 161 9.29 1.49 1.84
C ASN A 161 8.00 2.12 2.41
N LYS A 162 7.84 3.44 2.30
CA LYS A 162 6.63 4.20 2.67
C LYS A 162 5.38 3.60 2.02
N TRP A 163 4.31 3.36 2.79
CA TRP A 163 3.03 2.92 2.24
C TRP A 163 2.39 4.05 1.44
N ILE A 164 1.75 3.72 0.32
CA ILE A 164 0.86 4.67 -0.34
C ILE A 164 -0.53 4.56 0.30
N GLU A 165 -1.17 5.70 0.48
CA GLU A 165 -2.51 5.80 1.04
C GLU A 165 -3.45 6.34 -0.03
N GLY A 166 -4.69 5.87 -0.01
CA GLY A 166 -5.73 6.29 -0.92
C GLY A 166 -6.81 5.24 -1.03
N ASP A 167 -8.04 5.72 -1.17
CA ASP A 167 -9.20 4.89 -1.47
C ASP A 167 -9.27 4.67 -2.99
N VAL A 168 -9.76 3.50 -3.39
CA VAL A 168 -9.87 3.14 -4.80
C VAL A 168 -11.34 3.03 -5.17
N ALA A 169 -11.80 3.96 -6.02
CA ALA A 169 -13.11 3.91 -6.63
C ALA A 169 -13.33 2.55 -7.30
N GLY A 170 -14.35 1.80 -6.86
CA GLY A 170 -14.65 0.47 -7.42
C GLY A 170 -13.58 -0.59 -7.12
N TYR A 171 -12.84 -0.47 -6.01
CA TYR A 171 -11.80 -1.40 -5.56
C TYR A 171 -12.16 -2.88 -5.78
N GLU A 172 -13.35 -3.29 -5.35
CA GLU A 172 -13.84 -4.68 -5.47
C GLU A 172 -13.86 -5.18 -6.92
N PHE A 173 -14.24 -4.33 -7.89
CA PHE A 173 -14.29 -4.71 -9.30
C PHE A 173 -12.88 -4.83 -9.90
N LEU A 174 -11.98 -3.91 -9.54
CA LEU A 174 -10.58 -3.96 -9.96
C LEU A 174 -9.89 -5.18 -9.36
N TYR A 175 -10.13 -5.47 -8.07
CA TYR A 175 -9.63 -6.65 -7.39
C TYR A 175 -10.09 -7.94 -8.06
N LYS A 176 -11.39 -8.07 -8.37
CA LYS A 176 -11.92 -9.19 -9.16
C LYS A 176 -11.26 -9.30 -10.54
N GLY A 177 -11.06 -8.17 -11.23
CA GLY A 177 -10.38 -8.12 -12.52
C GLY A 177 -8.94 -8.64 -12.44
N MET A 178 -8.19 -8.26 -11.41
CA MET A 178 -6.85 -8.81 -11.14
C MET A 178 -6.89 -10.31 -10.83
N GLY A 179 -7.95 -10.79 -10.17
CA GLY A 179 -8.23 -12.22 -10.02
C GLY A 179 -8.35 -12.92 -11.38
N LYS A 180 -9.02 -12.30 -12.36
CA LYS A 180 -9.10 -12.83 -13.74
C LYS A 180 -7.77 -12.80 -14.47
N VAL A 181 -6.95 -11.79 -14.23
CA VAL A 181 -5.56 -11.77 -14.72
C VAL A 181 -4.78 -12.96 -14.15
N ALA A 182 -4.85 -13.17 -12.83
CA ALA A 182 -4.17 -14.27 -12.15
C ALA A 182 -4.59 -15.64 -12.72
N GLU A 183 -5.90 -15.87 -12.87
CA GLU A 183 -6.45 -17.08 -13.51
C GLU A 183 -5.87 -17.28 -14.91
N LYS A 184 -5.86 -16.23 -15.74
CA LYS A 184 -5.40 -16.29 -17.14
C LYS A 184 -3.92 -16.60 -17.27
N ILE A 185 -3.10 -16.07 -16.36
CA ILE A 185 -1.64 -16.32 -16.36
C ILE A 185 -1.26 -17.58 -15.56
N GLY A 186 -2.25 -18.27 -14.97
CA GLY A 186 -2.06 -19.54 -14.28
C GLY A 186 -1.43 -19.42 -12.90
N VAL A 187 -1.72 -18.34 -12.17
CA VAL A 187 -1.28 -18.12 -10.79
C VAL A 187 -2.46 -17.91 -9.85
N THR A 188 -2.23 -18.09 -8.55
CA THR A 188 -3.26 -17.86 -7.51
C THR A 188 -2.86 -16.71 -6.61
N ILE A 189 -3.78 -15.77 -6.37
CA ILE A 189 -3.62 -14.73 -5.35
C ILE A 189 -4.03 -15.31 -3.99
N LYS A 190 -3.18 -15.20 -2.98
CA LYS A 190 -3.44 -15.74 -1.63
C LYS A 190 -3.01 -14.78 -0.54
N GLU A 191 -3.64 -14.92 0.63
CA GLU A 191 -3.10 -14.35 1.85
C GLU A 191 -1.85 -15.13 2.31
N PRO A 192 -0.86 -14.44 2.92
CA PRO A 192 0.34 -15.08 3.43
C PRO A 192 0.03 -15.92 4.67
N THR A 193 0.73 -17.04 4.83
CA THR A 193 0.61 -17.91 6.02
C THR A 193 1.49 -17.45 7.20
N TYR A 194 2.22 -16.35 7.02
CA TYR A 194 3.15 -15.78 7.99
C TYR A 194 3.15 -14.25 7.89
N GLU A 195 3.70 -13.58 8.90
CA GLU A 195 3.81 -12.11 8.92
C GLU A 195 4.82 -11.65 7.86
N LEU A 196 4.37 -10.78 6.95
CA LEU A 196 5.23 -10.22 5.90
C LEU A 196 6.08 -9.03 6.39
N GLY A 197 5.81 -8.51 7.59
CA GLY A 197 6.52 -7.34 8.10
C GLY A 197 6.31 -6.18 7.15
N VAL A 198 7.36 -5.48 6.76
CA VAL A 198 7.17 -4.35 5.82
C VAL A 198 7.04 -4.78 4.35
N VAL A 199 7.09 -6.06 4.03
CA VAL A 199 6.96 -6.50 2.62
C VAL A 199 5.52 -6.33 2.17
N LYS A 200 5.29 -5.57 1.09
CA LYS A 200 3.94 -5.22 0.60
C LYS A 200 3.27 -6.37 -0.17
N GLY A 201 4.06 -7.19 -0.85
CA GLY A 201 3.64 -8.38 -1.58
C GLY A 201 4.84 -9.16 -2.09
N ALA A 202 4.59 -10.32 -2.70
CA ALA A 202 5.60 -11.11 -3.36
C ALA A 202 5.00 -12.04 -4.42
N SER A 203 5.68 -12.15 -5.55
CA SER A 203 5.49 -13.20 -6.54
C SER A 203 6.37 -14.41 -6.23
N LEU A 204 5.76 -15.59 -6.14
CA LEU A 204 6.38 -16.87 -5.84
C LEU A 204 6.37 -17.75 -7.11
N PRO A 205 7.37 -17.62 -8.01
CA PRO A 205 7.33 -18.24 -9.33
C PRO A 205 7.34 -19.77 -9.31
N TYR A 206 7.93 -20.38 -8.28
CA TYR A 206 8.02 -21.84 -8.17
C TYR A 206 6.70 -22.48 -7.75
N THR A 207 5.92 -21.81 -6.90
CA THR A 207 4.59 -22.28 -6.45
C THR A 207 3.45 -21.69 -7.27
N LYS A 208 3.74 -20.73 -8.17
CA LYS A 208 2.76 -19.99 -8.98
C LYS A 208 1.74 -19.25 -8.12
N GLU A 209 2.25 -18.57 -7.10
CA GLU A 209 1.44 -17.82 -6.13
C GLU A 209 1.84 -16.35 -6.13
N VAL A 210 0.86 -15.48 -5.93
CA VAL A 210 1.07 -14.08 -5.60
C VAL A 210 0.48 -13.84 -4.22
N ILE A 211 1.28 -13.29 -3.32
CA ILE A 211 0.84 -12.92 -1.98
C ILE A 211 0.92 -11.41 -1.79
N TYR A 212 0.06 -10.87 -0.94
CA TYR A 212 0.02 -9.46 -0.60
C TYR A 212 -0.10 -9.28 0.91
N ASN A 213 0.37 -8.15 1.41
CA ASN A 213 0.31 -7.85 2.83
C ASN A 213 -1.12 -7.47 3.23
N PRO A 214 -1.73 -8.15 4.21
CA PRO A 214 -3.06 -7.79 4.70
C PRO A 214 -3.15 -6.38 5.31
N ARG A 215 -2.01 -5.73 5.58
CA ARG A 215 -1.93 -4.34 6.06
C ARG A 215 -1.95 -3.31 4.94
N ASN A 216 -1.98 -3.72 3.67
CA ASN A 216 -2.14 -2.78 2.56
C ASN A 216 -3.52 -2.12 2.61
N GLY A 217 -3.55 -0.79 2.52
CA GLY A 217 -4.76 -0.07 2.12
C GLY A 217 -5.10 -0.33 0.65
N GLU A 218 -6.28 0.08 0.20
CA GLU A 218 -6.79 -0.23 -1.14
C GLU A 218 -5.82 0.14 -2.25
N LEU A 219 -5.36 1.40 -2.30
CA LEU A 219 -4.44 1.87 -3.33
C LEU A 219 -3.10 1.11 -3.31
N GLN A 220 -2.53 0.89 -2.12
CA GLN A 220 -1.31 0.10 -1.97
C GLN A 220 -1.52 -1.33 -2.47
N ASN A 221 -2.68 -1.92 -2.17
CA ASN A 221 -2.96 -3.29 -2.55
C ASN A 221 -3.09 -3.45 -4.07
N ILE A 222 -3.82 -2.56 -4.75
CA ILE A 222 -3.92 -2.57 -6.21
C ILE A 222 -2.54 -2.40 -6.85
N LYS A 223 -1.76 -1.39 -6.42
CA LYS A 223 -0.41 -1.13 -6.92
C LYS A 223 0.50 -2.33 -6.75
N THR A 224 0.49 -2.94 -5.56
CA THR A 224 1.25 -4.15 -5.27
C THR A 224 0.83 -5.30 -6.16
N LEU A 225 -0.47 -5.58 -6.28
CA LEU A 225 -0.93 -6.71 -7.09
C LEU A 225 -0.60 -6.55 -8.56
N PHE A 226 -0.68 -5.35 -9.15
CA PHE A 226 -0.19 -5.13 -10.51
C PHE A 226 1.30 -5.45 -10.66
N HIS A 227 2.11 -5.00 -9.71
CA HIS A 227 3.56 -5.26 -9.68
C HIS A 227 3.85 -6.77 -9.56
N GLU A 228 3.25 -7.46 -8.59
CA GLU A 228 3.50 -8.88 -8.37
C GLU A 228 2.94 -9.78 -9.48
N LEU A 229 1.81 -9.40 -10.09
CA LEU A 229 1.26 -10.09 -11.27
C LEU A 229 2.17 -9.90 -12.49
N ALA A 230 2.73 -8.70 -12.68
CA ALA A 230 3.72 -8.47 -13.72
C ALA A 230 4.96 -9.37 -13.53
N HIS A 231 5.47 -9.50 -12.30
CA HIS A 231 6.49 -10.49 -11.99
C HIS A 231 6.04 -11.91 -12.30
N ALA A 232 4.82 -12.29 -11.92
CA ALA A 232 4.28 -13.63 -12.16
C ALA A 232 4.17 -13.96 -13.67
N LYS A 233 3.90 -12.95 -14.50
CA LYS A 233 3.75 -13.08 -15.95
C LYS A 233 5.09 -13.10 -16.69
N LEU A 234 5.98 -12.16 -16.38
CA LEU A 234 7.24 -11.95 -17.11
C LEU A 234 8.38 -12.82 -16.55
N HIS A 235 8.40 -13.03 -15.24
CA HIS A 235 9.54 -13.56 -14.49
C HIS A 235 9.25 -14.91 -13.86
N THR A 236 8.78 -15.83 -14.70
CA THR A 236 8.47 -17.21 -14.34
C THR A 236 9.72 -17.97 -13.90
N LYS A 237 9.55 -19.17 -13.32
CA LYS A 237 10.67 -20.04 -12.96
C LYS A 237 11.64 -20.31 -14.14
N ASP A 238 11.15 -20.27 -15.37
CA ASP A 238 11.89 -20.63 -16.59
C ASP A 238 12.48 -19.40 -17.29
N THR A 239 11.95 -18.20 -17.05
CA THR A 239 12.36 -16.95 -17.74
C THR A 239 13.12 -15.99 -16.85
N ARG A 240 12.99 -16.07 -15.52
CA ARG A 240 13.55 -15.10 -14.56
C ARG A 240 15.07 -14.93 -14.61
N GLU A 241 15.80 -15.93 -15.08
CA GLU A 241 17.27 -15.91 -15.17
C GLU A 241 17.76 -15.23 -16.46
N ASN A 242 16.85 -14.91 -17.38
CA ASN A 242 17.14 -14.12 -18.58
C ASN A 242 17.28 -12.63 -18.29
N TYR A 243 16.90 -12.19 -17.09
CA TYR A 243 16.83 -10.79 -16.68
C TYR A 243 17.62 -10.53 -15.41
N THR A 244 18.31 -9.39 -15.35
CA THR A 244 18.90 -8.92 -14.09
C THR A 244 17.81 -8.59 -13.07
N ARG A 245 18.17 -8.46 -11.80
CA ARG A 245 17.20 -8.05 -10.77
C ARG A 245 16.58 -6.70 -11.13
N GLU A 246 17.40 -5.75 -11.56
CA GLU A 246 17.00 -4.38 -11.89
C GLU A 246 16.04 -4.35 -13.09
N GLU A 247 16.22 -5.22 -14.08
CA GLU A 247 15.30 -5.34 -15.21
C GLU A 247 13.94 -5.89 -14.79
N LYS A 248 13.94 -6.89 -13.90
CA LYS A 248 12.69 -7.47 -13.39
C LYS A 248 11.87 -6.43 -12.65
N GLU A 249 12.50 -5.70 -11.73
CA GLU A 249 11.87 -4.64 -10.95
C GLU A 249 11.40 -3.49 -11.87
N PHE A 250 12.23 -3.09 -12.85
CA PHE A 250 11.87 -2.05 -13.82
C PHE A 250 10.58 -2.41 -14.57
N GLN A 251 10.50 -3.61 -15.13
CA GLN A 251 9.30 -4.02 -15.88
C GLN A 251 8.07 -4.13 -14.99
N ALA A 252 8.21 -4.73 -13.81
CA ALA A 252 7.11 -4.88 -12.87
C ALA A 252 6.57 -3.52 -12.40
N GLU A 253 7.47 -2.59 -12.09
CA GLU A 253 7.09 -1.24 -11.66
C GLU A 253 6.49 -0.41 -12.80
N MET A 254 7.01 -0.53 -14.02
CA MET A 254 6.45 0.14 -15.19
C MET A 254 5.04 -0.38 -15.52
N VAL A 255 4.82 -1.70 -15.48
CA VAL A 255 3.46 -2.26 -15.63
C VAL A 255 2.55 -1.74 -14.53
N ALA A 256 2.99 -1.75 -13.27
CA ALA A 256 2.18 -1.25 -12.15
C ALA A 256 1.82 0.22 -12.28
N TYR A 257 2.79 1.06 -12.66
CA TYR A 257 2.59 2.49 -12.91
C TYR A 257 1.61 2.72 -14.06
N THR A 258 1.83 2.10 -15.22
CA THR A 258 0.97 2.29 -16.39
C THR A 258 -0.45 1.80 -16.12
N MET A 259 -0.61 0.67 -15.44
CA MET A 259 -1.93 0.16 -15.01
C MET A 259 -2.61 1.12 -14.04
N GLY A 260 -1.88 1.65 -13.05
CA GLY A 260 -2.38 2.65 -12.12
C GLY A 260 -2.93 3.88 -12.86
N GLN A 261 -2.11 4.50 -13.71
CA GLN A 261 -2.53 5.65 -14.52
C GLN A 261 -3.70 5.32 -15.46
N TYR A 262 -3.67 4.15 -16.11
CA TYR A 262 -4.74 3.70 -16.99
C TYR A 262 -6.08 3.57 -16.28
N PHE A 263 -6.10 3.21 -14.99
CA PHE A 263 -7.32 3.15 -14.18
C PHE A 263 -7.59 4.44 -13.37
N GLY A 264 -6.78 5.49 -13.55
CA GLY A 264 -6.95 6.78 -12.86
C GLY A 264 -6.53 6.75 -11.39
N LEU A 265 -5.61 5.87 -11.02
CA LEU A 265 -5.07 5.74 -9.67
C LEU A 265 -3.79 6.58 -9.56
N ASP A 266 -3.71 7.42 -8.54
CA ASP A 266 -2.51 8.19 -8.27
C ASP A 266 -1.47 7.33 -7.54
N THR A 267 -0.62 6.67 -8.31
CA THR A 267 0.53 5.90 -7.80
C THR A 267 1.86 6.58 -8.10
N SER A 268 1.82 7.86 -8.50
CA SER A 268 2.93 8.57 -9.15
C SER A 268 4.18 8.69 -8.26
N ASP A 269 3.98 9.12 -7.02
CA ASP A 269 5.07 9.61 -6.15
C ASP A 269 6.05 8.51 -5.71
N TYR A 270 5.65 7.23 -5.83
CA TYR A 270 6.43 6.12 -5.30
C TYR A 270 7.16 5.31 -6.38
N SER A 271 6.57 5.14 -7.56
CA SER A 271 7.09 4.23 -8.59
C SER A 271 8.37 4.71 -9.27
N ILE A 272 8.57 6.02 -9.33
CA ILE A 272 9.61 6.64 -10.15
C ILE A 272 10.96 6.72 -9.39
N ASN A 273 10.91 6.95 -8.08
CA ASN A 273 12.10 7.08 -7.21
C ASN A 273 13.04 5.85 -7.23
N TYR A 274 12.49 4.65 -7.40
CA TYR A 274 13.26 3.39 -7.39
C TYR A 274 13.90 3.05 -8.74
N LEU A 275 13.50 3.72 -9.83
CA LEU A 275 13.95 3.41 -11.20
C LEU A 275 15.16 4.24 -11.67
N HIS A 276 15.54 5.26 -10.90
CA HIS A 276 16.63 6.21 -11.21
C HIS A 276 18.03 5.55 -11.35
N GLY A 277 18.20 4.29 -10.95
CA GLY A 277 19.47 3.55 -11.12
C GLY A 277 19.64 2.84 -12.47
N TRP A 278 18.59 2.75 -13.29
CA TRP A 278 18.54 1.79 -14.40
C TRP A 278 19.02 2.34 -15.75
N THR A 279 18.95 3.67 -15.95
CA THR A 279 19.35 4.30 -17.22
C THR A 279 20.87 4.45 -17.37
N ASN A 280 21.63 4.29 -16.28
CA ASN A 280 23.07 4.53 -16.26
C ASN A 280 23.84 3.31 -16.81
N GLY A 281 24.31 3.41 -18.06
CA GLY A 281 25.25 2.44 -18.67
C GLY A 281 24.64 1.32 -19.53
N LYS A 282 23.34 1.38 -19.90
CA LYS A 282 22.69 0.38 -20.78
C LYS A 282 22.52 0.84 -22.23
N GLU A 283 22.61 -0.11 -23.18
CA GLU A 283 22.34 0.14 -24.60
C GLU A 283 20.85 0.34 -24.89
N LEU A 284 20.54 1.15 -25.90
CA LEU A 284 19.16 1.53 -26.29
C LEU A 284 18.29 0.32 -26.68
N LYS A 285 18.90 -0.71 -27.27
CA LYS A 285 18.18 -1.90 -27.78
C LYS A 285 17.61 -2.77 -26.66
N ASP A 286 18.33 -2.90 -25.55
CA ASP A 286 17.87 -3.67 -24.40
C ASP A 286 16.65 -2.99 -23.76
N LYS A 287 16.63 -1.65 -23.75
CA LYS A 287 15.49 -0.86 -23.27
C LYS A 287 14.24 -1.11 -24.13
N GLN A 288 14.38 -1.13 -25.45
CA GLN A 288 13.25 -1.35 -26.36
C GLN A 288 12.55 -2.70 -26.16
N ASN A 289 13.31 -3.78 -25.93
CA ASN A 289 12.73 -5.10 -25.69
C ASN A 289 11.96 -5.15 -24.36
N LEU A 290 12.54 -4.58 -23.30
CA LEU A 290 11.89 -4.55 -21.99
C LEU A 290 10.60 -3.74 -22.02
N LEU A 291 10.62 -2.58 -22.70
CA LEU A 291 9.43 -1.74 -22.90
C LEU A 291 8.37 -2.42 -23.76
N LYS A 292 8.77 -3.22 -24.75
CA LYS A 292 7.84 -4.02 -25.55
C LYS A 292 7.09 -5.02 -24.66
N GLU A 293 7.80 -5.75 -23.81
CA GLU A 293 7.20 -6.70 -22.87
C GLU A 293 6.28 -6.02 -21.84
N VAL A 294 6.64 -4.81 -21.39
CA VAL A 294 5.77 -3.96 -20.56
C VAL A 294 4.48 -3.60 -21.31
N ARG A 295 4.57 -3.09 -22.54
CA ARG A 295 3.40 -2.74 -23.38
C ARG A 295 2.47 -3.92 -23.58
N GLU A 296 3.01 -5.06 -24.00
CA GLU A 296 2.23 -6.28 -24.25
C GLU A 296 1.53 -6.77 -22.99
N THR A 297 2.22 -6.74 -21.85
CA THR A 297 1.65 -7.14 -20.56
C THR A 297 0.53 -6.20 -20.13
N THR A 298 0.77 -4.89 -20.16
CA THR A 298 -0.20 -3.87 -19.80
C THR A 298 -1.47 -3.97 -20.65
N ILE A 299 -1.35 -4.04 -21.98
CA ILE A 299 -2.51 -4.18 -22.88
C ILE A 299 -3.28 -5.47 -22.58
N SER A 300 -2.57 -6.58 -22.37
CA SER A 300 -3.22 -7.84 -22.00
C SER A 300 -4.01 -7.71 -20.70
N TYR A 301 -3.47 -7.03 -19.69
CA TYR A 301 -4.12 -6.88 -18.39
C TYR A 301 -5.31 -5.93 -18.45
N ILE A 302 -5.16 -4.79 -19.14
CA ILE A 302 -6.26 -3.85 -19.40
C ILE A 302 -7.45 -4.59 -20.00
N ASN A 303 -7.25 -5.36 -21.06
CA ASN A 303 -8.35 -6.05 -21.72
C ASN A 303 -9.07 -7.04 -20.79
N ILE A 304 -8.34 -7.81 -19.99
CA ILE A 304 -8.91 -8.77 -19.04
C ILE A 304 -9.68 -8.05 -17.91
N ILE A 305 -9.08 -6.99 -17.34
CA ILE A 305 -9.68 -6.26 -16.23
C ILE A 305 -10.89 -5.47 -16.71
N GLU A 306 -10.82 -4.78 -17.84
CA GLU A 306 -11.97 -4.05 -18.38
C GLU A 306 -13.13 -4.99 -18.69
N GLU A 307 -12.89 -6.12 -19.35
CA GLU A 307 -13.94 -7.12 -19.61
C GLU A 307 -14.59 -7.58 -18.30
N SER A 308 -13.78 -7.87 -17.28
CA SER A 308 -14.26 -8.29 -15.96
C SER A 308 -15.06 -7.18 -15.26
N VAL A 309 -14.55 -5.94 -15.23
CA VAL A 309 -15.21 -4.81 -14.57
C VAL A 309 -16.54 -4.51 -15.26
N LEU A 310 -16.56 -4.41 -16.59
CA LEU A 310 -17.77 -4.15 -17.36
C LEU A 310 -18.83 -5.20 -17.08
N LYS A 311 -18.44 -6.48 -17.06
CA LYS A 311 -19.35 -7.59 -16.76
C LYS A 311 -19.90 -7.53 -15.34
N GLU A 312 -19.04 -7.29 -14.34
CA GLU A 312 -19.46 -7.28 -12.94
C GLU A 312 -20.30 -6.05 -12.58
N VAL A 313 -19.93 -4.88 -13.08
CA VAL A 313 -20.74 -3.66 -12.91
C VAL A 313 -22.07 -3.79 -13.63
N SER A 314 -22.10 -4.38 -14.84
CA SER A 314 -23.37 -4.62 -15.56
C SER A 314 -24.35 -5.40 -14.69
N LYS A 315 -23.90 -6.50 -14.06
CA LYS A 315 -24.73 -7.32 -13.17
C LYS A 315 -25.29 -6.53 -11.99
N GLU A 316 -24.44 -5.73 -11.33
CA GLU A 316 -24.87 -4.90 -10.20
C GLU A 316 -25.89 -3.83 -10.61
N LEU A 317 -25.80 -3.37 -11.86
CA LEU A 317 -26.67 -2.33 -12.41
C LEU A 317 -27.85 -2.86 -13.23
N GLU A 318 -28.02 -4.18 -13.38
CA GLU A 318 -29.12 -4.81 -14.13
C GLU A 318 -30.51 -4.35 -13.64
N LYS A 319 -30.61 -3.96 -12.36
CA LYS A 319 -31.86 -3.44 -11.75
C LYS A 319 -32.21 -2.00 -12.16
N TYR A 320 -31.32 -1.29 -12.84
CA TYR A 320 -31.52 0.09 -13.28
C TYR A 320 -31.68 0.17 -14.80
N GLU A 321 -32.87 0.60 -15.24
CA GLU A 321 -33.15 0.72 -16.67
C GLU A 321 -32.39 1.89 -17.31
N GLY A 322 -31.85 1.65 -18.52
CA GLY A 322 -31.26 2.70 -19.36
C GLY A 322 -29.82 3.09 -19.02
N ILE A 323 -29.14 2.36 -18.12
CA ILE A 323 -27.72 2.56 -17.86
C ILE A 323 -26.90 1.89 -18.97
N ASN A 324 -25.93 2.65 -19.51
CA ASN A 324 -24.92 2.15 -20.41
C ASN A 324 -23.60 2.85 -20.07
N PHE A 325 -22.48 2.20 -20.36
CA PHE A 325 -21.13 2.73 -20.17
C PHE A 325 -20.19 2.21 -21.25
N SER A 326 -19.25 3.05 -21.66
CA SER A 326 -18.33 2.82 -22.76
C SER A 326 -16.98 2.25 -22.33
N SER A 327 -16.63 2.42 -21.04
CA SER A 327 -15.36 2.02 -20.45
C SER A 327 -15.53 1.51 -19.01
N ALA A 328 -14.53 0.78 -18.52
CA ALA A 328 -14.51 0.32 -17.13
C ALA A 328 -14.47 1.49 -16.12
N LYS A 329 -13.73 2.57 -16.45
CA LYS A 329 -13.67 3.79 -15.65
C LYS A 329 -15.06 4.43 -15.48
N GLU A 330 -15.77 4.57 -16.59
CA GLU A 330 -17.12 5.13 -16.61
C GLU A 330 -18.09 4.23 -15.83
N ALA A 331 -18.03 2.91 -16.03
CA ALA A 331 -18.84 1.94 -15.32
C ALA A 331 -18.67 2.06 -13.79
N ILE A 332 -17.42 2.12 -13.32
CA ILE A 332 -17.09 2.31 -11.91
C ILE A 332 -17.62 3.65 -11.39
N SER A 333 -17.43 4.73 -12.15
CA SER A 333 -17.89 6.08 -11.78
C SER A 333 -19.42 6.14 -11.61
N ILE A 334 -20.16 5.57 -12.56
CA ILE A 334 -21.63 5.48 -12.51
C ILE A 334 -22.07 4.64 -11.31
N TYR A 335 -21.46 3.47 -11.12
CA TYR A 335 -21.77 2.60 -9.98
C TYR A 335 -21.59 3.31 -8.64
N ASN A 336 -20.46 3.99 -8.44
CA ASN A 336 -20.20 4.70 -7.19
C ASN A 336 -21.19 5.86 -6.98
N SER A 337 -21.47 6.63 -8.02
CA SER A 337 -22.48 7.71 -7.98
C SER A 337 -23.84 7.17 -7.55
N ILE A 338 -24.24 5.99 -8.05
CA ILE A 338 -25.49 5.33 -7.65
C ILE A 338 -25.48 4.96 -6.17
N LYS A 339 -24.39 4.36 -5.70
CA LYS A 339 -24.23 3.89 -4.32
C LYS A 339 -24.18 5.02 -3.30
N GLU A 340 -23.56 6.15 -3.65
CA GLU A 340 -23.54 7.35 -2.82
C GLU A 340 -24.96 7.92 -2.65
N ASN A 341 -25.71 8.05 -3.74
CA ASN A 341 -27.10 8.49 -3.69
C ASN A 341 -27.99 7.53 -2.88
N GLU A 342 -27.84 6.21 -3.03
CA GLU A 342 -28.56 5.23 -2.19
C GLU A 342 -28.29 5.49 -0.68
N LYS A 343 -27.03 5.75 -0.31
CA LYS A 343 -26.65 6.07 1.09
C LYS A 343 -27.25 7.39 1.57
N GLU A 344 -27.23 8.43 0.75
CA GLU A 344 -27.84 9.74 1.08
C GLU A 344 -29.36 9.63 1.31
N VAL A 345 -30.07 8.86 0.49
CA VAL A 345 -31.51 8.63 0.68
C VAL A 345 -31.77 7.80 1.94
N LEU A 346 -30.98 6.77 2.20
CA LEU A 346 -31.10 5.96 3.42
C LEU A 346 -30.81 6.76 4.71
N SER A 347 -29.86 7.68 4.67
CA SER A 347 -29.48 8.52 5.83
C SER A 347 -30.44 9.69 6.08
N SER A 348 -31.12 10.18 5.04
CA SER A 348 -32.17 11.21 5.17
C SER A 348 -33.53 10.63 5.59
N SER A 349 -33.73 9.32 5.42
CA SER A 349 -34.95 8.60 5.81
C SER A 349 -34.92 8.17 7.28
N ASN A 350 -35.03 9.13 8.20
CA ASN A 350 -35.17 8.87 9.65
C ASN A 350 -36.64 8.77 10.13
N ASP A 351 -37.63 8.77 9.24
CA ASP A 351 -39.02 8.53 9.61
C ASP A 351 -39.35 7.04 9.60
N LYS A 352 -39.28 6.44 10.80
CA LYS A 352 -39.93 5.17 11.12
C LYS A 352 -41.44 5.38 11.11
N THR A 353 -42.09 5.39 9.95
CA THR A 353 -43.46 4.89 9.72
C THR A 353 -43.88 5.11 8.26
N SER A 354 -44.42 4.06 7.64
CA SER A 354 -44.89 3.96 6.23
C SER A 354 -43.80 3.72 5.16
N PHE A 355 -43.33 2.48 5.03
CA PHE A 355 -42.46 2.08 3.90
C PHE A 355 -42.93 0.80 3.21
N PHE A 356 -44.22 0.45 3.32
CA PHE A 356 -44.74 -0.76 2.65
C PHE A 356 -45.70 -0.53 1.49
N ASP A 357 -46.09 0.71 1.19
CA ASP A 357 -47.05 0.98 0.11
C ASP A 357 -46.59 2.14 -0.80
N GLU A 358 -45.48 1.99 -1.55
CA GLU A 358 -45.25 2.75 -2.80
C GLU A 358 -44.05 2.22 -3.61
N LYS A 359 -44.13 0.98 -4.13
CA LYS A 359 -43.07 0.39 -4.97
C LYS A 359 -42.88 1.03 -6.36
N ASN A 360 -43.72 1.99 -6.76
CA ASN A 360 -43.70 2.56 -8.12
C ASN A 360 -43.24 4.03 -8.21
N SER A 361 -43.28 4.84 -7.14
CA SER A 361 -42.92 6.26 -7.21
C SER A 361 -41.42 6.51 -6.96
N GLU A 362 -40.78 5.69 -6.12
CA GLU A 362 -39.35 5.79 -5.86
C GLU A 362 -38.52 5.45 -7.10
N ASN A 363 -38.84 4.36 -7.81
CA ASN A 363 -38.14 3.96 -9.03
C ASN A 363 -38.13 5.07 -10.10
N ASP A 364 -39.21 5.85 -10.23
CA ASP A 364 -39.28 6.96 -11.17
C ASP A 364 -38.51 8.20 -10.70
N ARG A 365 -38.51 8.48 -9.40
CA ARG A 365 -37.71 9.59 -8.82
C ARG A 365 -36.22 9.30 -8.94
N PHE A 366 -35.82 8.07 -8.63
CA PHE A 366 -34.45 7.57 -8.81
C PHE A 366 -34.07 7.56 -10.29
N SER A 367 -34.90 7.01 -11.19
CA SER A 367 -34.67 7.01 -12.65
C SER A 367 -34.43 8.42 -13.20
N ASN A 368 -35.19 9.41 -12.75
CA ASN A 368 -35.03 10.81 -13.20
C ASN A 368 -33.78 11.49 -12.62
N ILE A 369 -33.40 11.18 -11.38
CA ILE A 369 -32.12 11.64 -10.80
C ILE A 369 -30.95 11.01 -11.57
N TYR A 370 -31.02 9.71 -11.89
CA TYR A 370 -29.98 9.00 -12.64
C TYR A 370 -29.87 9.49 -14.09
N LYS A 371 -30.98 9.75 -14.78
CA LYS A 371 -30.98 10.38 -16.11
C LYS A 371 -30.28 11.75 -16.10
N ASN A 372 -30.48 12.53 -15.04
CA ASN A 372 -29.82 13.84 -14.87
C ASN A 372 -28.32 13.71 -14.55
N ILE A 373 -27.89 12.69 -13.79
CA ILE A 373 -26.47 12.42 -13.51
C ILE A 373 -25.76 11.97 -14.79
N ILE A 374 -26.34 11.04 -15.55
CA ILE A 374 -25.81 10.59 -16.85
C ILE A 374 -25.69 11.78 -17.82
N GLN A 375 -26.68 12.68 -17.86
CA GLN A 375 -26.60 13.90 -18.67
C GLN A 375 -25.51 14.87 -18.21
N LYS A 376 -25.23 14.99 -16.91
CA LYS A 376 -24.17 15.87 -16.38
C LYS A 376 -22.77 15.31 -16.62
N SER A 377 -22.56 14.00 -16.48
CA SER A 377 -21.27 13.35 -16.75
C SER A 377 -20.90 13.46 -18.23
N ASN A 378 -21.86 13.20 -19.13
CA ASN A 378 -21.67 13.35 -20.58
C ASN A 378 -21.41 14.81 -21.03
N LYS A 379 -21.75 15.80 -20.21
CA LYS A 379 -21.52 17.21 -20.52
C LYS A 379 -20.11 17.67 -20.15
N LYS A 380 -19.51 17.09 -19.09
CA LYS A 380 -18.14 17.42 -18.64
C LYS A 380 -17.05 16.90 -19.58
N GLU A 381 -17.24 15.77 -20.24
CA GLU A 381 -16.26 15.26 -21.21
C GLU A 381 -16.20 16.11 -22.49
N ASN A 382 -17.33 16.67 -22.95
CA ASN A 382 -17.37 17.54 -24.13
C ASN A 382 -16.72 18.93 -23.90
N GLU A 383 -16.52 19.35 -22.66
CA GLU A 383 -15.84 20.62 -22.33
C GLU A 383 -14.32 20.46 -22.18
N LEU A 384 -13.80 19.22 -22.15
CA LEU A 384 -12.36 18.91 -22.07
C LEU A 384 -11.73 18.58 -23.43
N GLU A 385 -12.52 18.47 -24.51
CA GLU A 385 -12.07 18.25 -25.89
C GLU A 385 -12.07 19.53 -26.77
N MET A 386 -12.35 20.71 -26.19
CA MET A 386 -12.07 22.03 -26.81
C MET A 386 -10.91 22.70 -26.08
#